data_AF-A0AAN3M4K9-F1
#
_entry.id   AF-A0AAN3M4K9-F1
#
_cell.length_a   1.000
_cell.length_b   1.000
_cell.length_c   1.000
_cell.angle_alpha   90.00
_cell.angle_beta   90.00
_cell.angle_gamma   90.00
#
_symmetry.space_group_name_H-M   'P 1'
#
loop_
_entity.id
_entity.type
_entity.pdbx_description
1 polymer ?
#
loop_
_entity_poly.entity_id
_entity_poly.type
_entity_poly.pdbx_seq_one_letter_code
_entity_poly.pdbx_strand_id
1 'polypeptide(L)'
;MAGESLSLKTLSDEFGVTERTLQRDFHQRLVHLDLEYRNGRYSLRRQSSPGAIPEMLSFIQNTGIARILPLRNGRLITCLTDNQEPSPCLIWLPAPDITATFPECFSQLILAIRQCIHISLMTERWYPSL
;
A
#
# COMPACT_ATOMS: atom_id res chain seq x y z
N MET A 1 2.23 8.99 8.35
CA MET A 1 2.87 9.52 7.12
C MET A 1 1.89 10.48 6.44
N ALA A 2 2.31 11.67 6.02
CA ALA A 2 1.44 12.61 5.32
C ALA A 2 1.30 12.18 3.85
N GLY A 3 0.10 12.30 3.27
CA GLY A 3 -0.12 12.01 1.85
C GLY A 3 0.75 12.91 0.97
N GLU A 4 1.31 12.34 -0.10
CA GLU A 4 2.12 13.08 -1.07
C GLU A 4 1.28 14.16 -1.76
N SER A 5 1.88 15.33 -2.02
CA SER A 5 1.23 16.39 -2.80
C SER A 5 1.54 16.18 -4.28
N LEU A 6 0.50 16.05 -5.11
CA LEU A 6 0.61 15.70 -6.52
C LEU A 6 0.40 16.92 -7.42
N SER A 7 1.22 17.02 -8.47
CA SER A 7 1.06 18.00 -9.55
C SER A 7 0.24 17.40 -10.68
N LEU A 8 -0.76 18.13 -11.20
CA LEU A 8 -1.56 17.67 -12.34
C LEU A 8 -0.70 17.41 -13.57
N LYS A 9 0.31 18.24 -13.82
CA LYS A 9 1.22 18.08 -14.94
C LYS A 9 2.05 16.79 -14.82
N THR A 10 2.58 16.53 -13.63
CA THR A 10 3.38 15.32 -13.38
C THR A 10 2.53 14.06 -13.55
N LEU A 11 1.31 14.05 -13.01
CA LEU A 11 0.37 12.95 -13.20
C LEU A 11 -0.06 12.81 -14.66
N SER A 12 -0.26 13.92 -15.36
CA SER A 12 -0.62 13.95 -16.79
C SER A 12 0.45 13.25 -17.62
N ASP A 13 1.71 13.57 -17.36
CA ASP A 13 2.87 12.98 -18.04
C ASP A 13 3.06 11.50 -17.67
N GLU A 14 2.92 11.13 -16.39
CA GLU A 14 3.09 9.76 -15.90
C GLU A 14 2.03 8.79 -16.44
N PHE A 15 0.76 9.21 -16.43
CA PHE A 15 -0.37 8.37 -16.84
C PHE A 15 -0.77 8.54 -18.31
N GLY A 16 -0.11 9.44 -19.05
CA GLY A 16 -0.38 9.68 -20.47
C GLY A 16 -1.78 10.23 -20.75
N VAL A 17 -2.33 11.05 -19.84
CA VAL A 17 -3.68 11.63 -19.94
C VAL A 17 -3.61 13.14 -19.86
N THR A 18 -4.60 13.85 -20.39
CA THR A 18 -4.62 15.33 -20.27
C THR A 18 -4.89 15.79 -18.84
N GLU A 19 -4.36 16.95 -18.47
CA GLU A 19 -4.72 17.61 -17.19
C GLU A 19 -6.23 17.81 -17.03
N ARG A 20 -6.96 18.06 -18.13
CA ARG A 20 -8.44 18.15 -18.13
C ARG A 20 -9.09 16.83 -17.69
N THR A 21 -8.56 15.70 -18.13
CA THR A 21 -9.04 14.36 -17.73
C THR A 21 -8.84 14.15 -16.24
N LEU A 22 -7.65 14.49 -15.73
CA LEU A 22 -7.35 14.39 -14.30
C LEU A 22 -8.22 15.32 -13.46
N GLN A 23 -8.43 16.55 -13.89
CA GLN A 23 -9.34 17.49 -13.24
C GLN A 23 -10.76 16.93 -13.17
N ARG A 24 -11.29 16.40 -14.28
CA ARG A 24 -12.61 15.77 -14.28
C ARG A 24 -12.67 14.61 -13.28
N ASP A 25 -11.68 13.73 -13.31
CA ASP A 25 -11.66 12.54 -12.45
C ASP A 25 -11.53 12.93 -10.97
N PHE A 26 -10.75 13.97 -10.63
CA PHE A 26 -10.66 14.49 -9.26
C PHE A 26 -11.99 15.07 -8.77
N HIS A 27 -12.70 15.83 -9.61
CA HIS A 27 -13.96 16.46 -9.23
C HIS A 27 -15.18 15.53 -9.28
N GLN A 28 -15.14 14.46 -10.08
CA GLN A 28 -16.31 13.61 -10.32
C GLN A 28 -16.16 12.19 -9.79
N ARG A 29 -14.97 11.59 -9.90
CA ARG A 29 -14.75 10.18 -9.52
C ARG A 29 -14.12 10.06 -8.14
N LEU A 30 -13.20 10.96 -7.82
CA LEU A 30 -12.47 10.98 -6.55
C LEU A 30 -13.02 11.99 -5.55
N VAL A 31 -14.22 12.52 -5.77
CA VAL A 31 -14.88 13.50 -4.89
C VAL A 31 -15.11 13.00 -3.46
N HIS A 32 -15.15 11.67 -3.29
CA HIS A 32 -15.26 11.02 -1.98
C HIS A 32 -13.95 11.05 -1.18
N LEU A 33 -12.83 11.38 -1.83
CA LEU A 33 -11.57 11.65 -1.16
C LEU A 33 -11.56 13.12 -0.71
N ASP A 34 -11.15 13.37 0.52
CA ASP A 34 -11.02 14.72 1.08
C ASP A 34 -9.78 15.43 0.49
N LEU A 35 -9.83 15.75 -0.80
CA LEU A 35 -8.74 16.38 -1.54
C LEU A 35 -8.71 17.89 -1.28
N GLU A 36 -7.53 18.42 -0.98
CA GLU A 36 -7.26 19.85 -0.91
C GLU A 36 -6.38 20.30 -2.08
N TYR A 37 -6.65 21.49 -2.61
CA TYR A 37 -5.84 22.11 -3.65
C TYR A 37 -5.10 23.31 -3.07
N ARG A 38 -3.76 23.24 -3.02
CA ARG A 38 -2.89 24.32 -2.52
C ARG A 38 -1.69 24.48 -3.45
N ASN A 39 -1.37 25.73 -3.80
CA ASN A 39 -0.18 26.08 -4.60
C ASN A 39 -0.03 25.25 -5.90
N GLY A 40 -1.13 25.01 -6.62
CA GLY A 40 -1.06 24.23 -7.87
C GLY A 40 -0.97 22.73 -7.70
N ARG A 41 -1.07 22.21 -6.47
CA ARG A 41 -0.96 20.78 -6.16
C ARG A 41 -2.19 20.29 -5.42
N TYR A 42 -2.50 19.01 -5.61
CA TYR A 42 -3.56 18.30 -4.90
C TYR A 42 -2.93 17.43 -3.81
N SER A 43 -3.48 17.43 -2.62
CA SER A 43 -3.12 16.51 -1.54
C SER A 43 -4.36 15.98 -0.85
N LEU A 44 -4.26 14.85 -0.17
CA LEU A 44 -5.30 14.45 0.77
C LEU A 44 -5.21 15.35 2.00
N ARG A 45 -6.33 15.95 2.39
CA ARG A 45 -6.44 16.73 3.61
C ARG A 45 -6.02 15.87 4.77
N ARG A 46 -5.06 16.38 5.55
CA ARG A 46 -4.56 15.68 6.73
C ARG A 46 -5.66 15.66 7.79
N GLN A 47 -6.37 14.54 7.89
CA GLN A 47 -7.21 14.30 9.06
C GLN A 47 -6.29 14.03 10.26
N SER A 48 -6.40 14.88 11.28
CA SER A 48 -5.66 14.77 12.53
C SER A 48 -6.09 13.56 13.37
N SER A 49 -7.27 13.03 13.08
CA SER A 49 -7.84 11.86 13.75
C SER A 49 -7.59 10.61 12.93
N PRO A 50 -7.31 9.45 13.57
CA PRO A 50 -7.49 8.16 12.94
C PRO A 50 -8.89 8.16 12.31
N GLY A 51 -8.98 7.89 11.00
CA GLY A 51 -10.25 7.91 10.28
C GLY A 51 -11.33 7.18 11.06
N ALA A 52 -12.57 7.67 11.02
CA ALA A 52 -13.64 7.10 11.81
C ALA A 52 -13.70 5.59 11.56
N ILE A 53 -13.76 4.77 12.63
CA ILE A 53 -13.77 3.30 12.53
C ILE A 53 -14.70 2.77 11.40
N PRO A 54 -15.90 3.34 11.16
CA PRO A 54 -16.75 2.93 10.04
C PRO A 54 -16.13 3.11 8.64
N GLU A 55 -15.39 4.19 8.40
CA GLU A 55 -14.71 4.46 7.13
C GLU A 55 -13.58 3.45 6.91
N MET A 56 -12.83 3.17 7.97
CA MET A 56 -11.74 2.19 7.95
C MET A 56 -12.27 0.77 7.70
N LEU A 57 -13.40 0.39 8.32
CA LEU A 57 -14.04 -0.89 8.05
C LEU A 57 -14.50 -1.00 6.59
N SER A 58 -15.07 0.07 6.03
CA SER A 58 -15.48 0.13 4.62
C SER A 58 -14.28 0.00 3.68
N PHE A 59 -13.18 0.69 4.00
CA PHE A 59 -11.91 0.56 3.27
C PHE A 59 -11.38 -0.88 3.31
N ILE A 60 -11.34 -1.50 4.49
CA ILE A 60 -10.91 -2.89 4.67
C ILE A 60 -11.75 -3.84 3.80
N GLN A 61 -13.06 -3.61 3.76
CA GLN A 61 -14.00 -4.42 2.98
C GLN A 61 -13.76 -4.27 1.47
N ASN A 62 -13.61 -3.03 1.00
CA ASN A 62 -13.53 -2.71 -0.42
C ASN A 62 -12.15 -3.00 -1.05
N THR A 63 -11.09 -3.01 -0.24
CA THR A 63 -9.71 -3.28 -0.70
C THR A 63 -9.32 -4.76 -0.63
N GLY A 64 -10.17 -5.62 -0.09
CA GLY A 64 -9.86 -7.04 0.10
C GLY A 64 -8.94 -7.33 1.30
N ILE A 65 -8.48 -6.30 2.03
CA ILE A 65 -7.72 -6.42 3.29
C ILE A 65 -8.53 -7.20 4.34
N ALA A 66 -9.85 -7.20 4.23
CA ALA A 66 -10.73 -7.94 5.12
C ALA A 66 -10.40 -9.45 5.22
N ARG A 67 -9.71 -10.03 4.22
CA ARG A 67 -9.33 -11.46 4.19
C ARG A 67 -8.08 -11.78 5.02
N ILE A 68 -7.27 -10.77 5.35
CA ILE A 68 -6.02 -10.97 6.11
C ILE A 68 -6.17 -10.61 7.59
N LEU A 69 -7.26 -9.95 7.96
CA LEU A 69 -7.51 -9.62 9.36
C LEU A 69 -8.04 -10.83 10.13
N PRO A 70 -7.46 -11.16 11.30
CA PRO A 70 -7.94 -12.28 12.12
C PRO A 70 -9.36 -11.99 12.66
N LEU A 71 -9.67 -10.73 12.92
CA LEU A 71 -10.96 -10.26 13.41
C LEU A 71 -11.29 -8.89 12.81
N ARG A 72 -12.54 -8.68 12.38
CA ARG A 72 -13.03 -7.40 11.85
C ARG A 72 -13.78 -6.62 12.92
N ASN A 73 -13.09 -6.25 14.00
CA ASN A 73 -13.70 -5.50 15.11
C ASN A 73 -13.03 -4.14 15.29
N GLY A 74 -13.80 -3.18 15.82
CA GLY A 74 -13.32 -1.80 15.99
C GLY A 74 -12.08 -1.68 16.86
N ARG A 75 -11.91 -2.54 17.88
CA ARG A 75 -10.73 -2.54 18.76
C ARG A 75 -9.44 -2.87 18.01
N LEU A 76 -9.46 -3.92 17.18
CA LEU A 76 -8.33 -4.30 16.34
C LEU A 76 -8.02 -3.21 15.33
N ILE A 77 -9.05 -2.59 14.73
CA ILE A 77 -8.85 -1.47 13.81
C ILE A 77 -8.20 -0.28 14.52
N THR A 78 -8.64 0.06 15.73
CA THR A 78 -8.00 1.11 16.54
C THR A 78 -6.54 0.75 16.84
N CYS A 79 -6.23 -0.49 17.25
CA CYS A 79 -4.85 -0.91 17.50
C CYS A 79 -3.96 -0.86 16.25
N LEU A 80 -4.49 -1.16 15.05
CA LEU A 80 -3.73 -1.08 13.80
C LEU A 80 -3.50 0.35 13.31
N THR A 81 -4.34 1.29 13.72
CA THR A 81 -4.37 2.66 13.18
C THR A 81 -3.87 3.70 14.18
N ASP A 82 -3.71 3.30 15.45
CA ASP A 82 -3.06 4.11 16.47
C ASP A 82 -1.54 4.18 16.19
N ASN A 83 -1.00 5.39 16.23
CA ASN A 83 0.42 5.67 15.94
C ASN A 83 1.30 5.64 17.20
N GLN A 84 0.74 5.34 18.37
CA GLN A 84 1.47 5.47 19.65
C GLN A 84 2.45 4.32 19.91
N GLU A 85 2.20 3.12 19.39
CA GLU A 85 3.05 1.93 19.62
C GLU A 85 3.12 1.05 18.36
N PRO A 86 4.22 0.28 18.14
CA PRO A 86 4.24 -0.73 17.08
C PRO A 86 3.11 -1.73 17.31
N SER A 87 2.24 -1.88 16.31
CA SER A 87 1.11 -2.82 16.36
C SER A 87 1.59 -4.19 16.87
N PRO A 88 0.95 -4.76 17.91
CA PRO A 88 1.36 -6.06 18.47
C PRO A 88 1.05 -7.24 17.54
N CYS A 89 0.39 -6.98 16.40
CA CYS A 89 -0.08 -7.99 15.46
C CYS A 89 0.72 -7.94 14.15
N LEU A 90 1.43 -9.03 13.86
CA LEU A 90 1.95 -9.31 12.51
C LEU A 90 0.84 -9.97 11.69
N ILE A 91 0.29 -9.24 10.72
CA ILE A 91 -0.67 -9.82 9.77
C ILE A 91 0.13 -10.51 8.66
N TRP A 92 0.26 -11.83 8.78
CA TRP A 92 0.77 -12.66 7.70
C TRP A 92 -0.31 -12.81 6.63
N LEU A 93 -0.05 -12.31 5.43
CA LEU A 93 -0.76 -12.77 4.24
C LEU A 93 -0.59 -14.29 4.16
N PRO A 94 -1.63 -15.07 3.86
CA PRO A 94 -1.42 -16.48 3.52
C PRO A 94 -0.34 -16.49 2.44
N ALA A 95 0.71 -17.29 2.67
CA ALA A 95 1.80 -17.39 1.72
C ALA A 95 1.16 -17.59 0.34
N PRO A 96 1.59 -16.85 -0.70
CA PRO A 96 1.25 -17.27 -2.05
C PRO A 96 1.61 -18.76 -2.17
N ASP A 97 0.98 -19.52 -3.06
CA ASP A 97 1.38 -20.90 -3.33
C ASP A 97 2.82 -20.87 -3.88
N ILE A 98 3.81 -20.76 -2.97
CA ILE A 98 5.24 -20.68 -3.26
C ILE A 98 5.61 -22.12 -3.57
N THR A 99 5.45 -22.47 -4.84
CA THR A 99 5.76 -23.81 -5.37
C THR A 99 7.25 -24.14 -5.35
N ALA A 100 8.11 -23.25 -4.89
CA ALA A 100 9.50 -23.57 -4.60
C ALA A 100 10.07 -22.60 -3.56
N THR A 101 9.92 -22.93 -2.27
CA THR A 101 10.87 -22.39 -1.30
C THR A 101 12.15 -23.20 -1.51
N PHE A 102 13.26 -22.56 -1.89
CA PHE A 102 14.58 -23.18 -1.92
C PHE A 102 15.25 -22.85 -0.57
N PRO A 103 15.22 -23.74 0.44
CA PRO A 103 15.78 -23.49 1.78
C PRO A 103 17.25 -23.05 1.73
N GLU A 104 17.98 -23.51 0.72
CA GLU A 104 19.38 -23.20 0.46
C GLU A 104 19.56 -21.73 0.03
N CYS A 105 18.68 -21.19 -0.82
CA CYS A 105 18.71 -19.78 -1.20
C CYS A 105 18.48 -18.87 0.00
N PHE A 106 17.53 -19.24 0.87
CA PHE A 106 17.24 -18.50 2.10
C PHE A 106 18.43 -18.51 3.05
N SER A 107 19.10 -19.67 3.19
CA SER A 107 20.31 -19.81 4.01
C SER A 107 21.47 -18.98 3.46
N GLN A 108 21.66 -18.94 2.13
CA GLN A 108 22.67 -18.10 1.49
C GLN A 108 22.41 -16.62 1.69
N LEU A 109 21.15 -16.17 1.59
CA LEU A 109 20.77 -14.79 1.85
C LEU A 109 21.07 -14.37 3.30
N ILE A 110 20.76 -15.21 4.28
CA ILE A 110 21.04 -14.93 5.69
C ILE A 110 22.55 -14.77 5.92
N LEU A 111 23.36 -15.68 5.35
CA LEU A 111 24.81 -15.60 5.45
C LEU A 111 25.36 -14.35 4.76
N ALA A 112 24.83 -14.01 3.58
CA ALA A 112 25.25 -12.85 2.82
C ALA A 112 25.02 -11.54 3.58
N ILE A 113 23.83 -11.40 4.19
CA ILE A 113 23.47 -10.25 5.03
C ILE A 113 24.38 -10.18 6.27
N ARG A 114 24.58 -11.31 6.97
CA ARG A 114 25.41 -11.34 8.19
C ARG A 114 26.88 -11.02 7.92
N GLN A 115 27.38 -11.37 6.75
CA GLN A 115 28.78 -11.21 6.38
C GLN A 115 29.04 -9.98 5.49
N CYS A 116 27.99 -9.20 5.17
CA CYS A 116 28.04 -8.08 4.23
C CYS A 116 28.70 -8.45 2.88
N ILE A 117 28.40 -9.65 2.36
CA ILE A 117 28.92 -10.13 1.08
C ILE A 117 27.86 -10.06 0.00
N HIS A 118 28.29 -9.81 -1.23
CA HIS A 118 27.42 -9.80 -2.40
C HIS A 118 27.23 -11.22 -2.95
N ILE A 119 25.98 -11.61 -3.23
CA ILE A 119 25.65 -12.89 -3.87
C ILE A 119 24.81 -12.65 -5.13
N SER A 120 24.92 -13.56 -6.11
CA SER A 120 24.11 -13.54 -7.33
C SER A 120 23.18 -14.74 -7.34
N LEU A 121 21.87 -14.49 -7.39
CA LEU A 121 20.84 -15.52 -7.47
C LEU A 121 20.34 -15.62 -8.92
N MET A 122 20.35 -16.82 -9.47
CA MET A 122 19.75 -17.09 -10.78
C MET A 122 18.28 -17.42 -10.58
N THR A 123 17.40 -16.57 -11.09
CA THR A 123 15.96 -16.88 -11.17
C THR A 123 15.67 -17.45 -12.55
N GLU A 124 14.90 -18.52 -12.62
CA GLU A 124 14.34 -18.95 -13.91
C GLU A 124 13.43 -17.83 -14.43
N ARG A 125 13.58 -17.49 -15.72
CA ARG A 125 12.71 -16.51 -16.38
C ARG A 125 11.33 -17.13 -16.50
N TRP A 126 10.38 -16.59 -15.73
CA TRP A 126 8.97 -16.88 -15.92
C TRP A 126 8.54 -16.40 -17.31
N TYR A 127 8.27 -17.34 -18.23
CA TYR A 127 7.51 -17.07 -19.44
C TYR A 127 6.04 -17.38 -19.13
N PRO A 128 5.11 -16.42 -19.21
CA PRO A 128 3.70 -16.75 -19.19
C PRO A 128 3.36 -17.47 -20.50
N SER A 129 2.84 -18.69 -20.40
CA SER A 129 2.27 -19.42 -21.53
C SER A 129 1.11 -18.60 -22.10
N LEU A 130 1.19 -18.27 -23.39
CA LEU A 130 0.10 -17.70 -24.20
C LEU A 130 -1.05 -18.70 -24.38
#